data_AF-C5NZE8-F1
#
_entry.id   AF-C5NZE8-F1
#
_cell.length_a   1.000
_cell.length_b   1.000
_cell.length_c   1.000
_cell.angle_alpha   90.00
_cell.angle_beta   90.00
_cell.angle_gamma   90.00
#
_symmetry.space_group_name_H-M   'P 1'
#
loop_
_entity.id
_entity.type
_entity.pdbx_description
1 polymer ?
#
loop_
_entity_poly.entity_id
_entity_poly.type
_entity_poly.pdbx_seq_one_letter_code
_entity_poly.pdbx_strand_id
1 'polypeptide(L)'
;MARLSPYTKKHKVTVVGSGNCVYQGLVRGGSDGGDRGSSISKMVAENVAANPDLFEPVVNMWVYEEQIEIPKKSRHYDPSSPLCNSVQSLSDVINQLHENVKYLPNITLPDNLRANPSLEDSVKDSSILVFNLPHQFIVGICQKLKGHILPYARGISCIKGVSVTDEGVSLFSEVIGRELGIYCGALSGANIASEIAKGLYSETTIAYDPPHLDSKAPTPQNMSPVSSMVNVNDIVHFQHRDSSGSYSKVKLRPLPAEYPPVDHVFIKTLFHRPYFHVRVVHDVAGVSLGGALKNIVALATGFVDGKGWGDNAKAAIMRVGLLEMVKFGKKFFGETVNPQTFTEESCGVADLITSCNGGRNHRCAKLAVERGLTVEEVEKTELNGQMLQGTLSAREVHAFLKKQGLEDEFPLFTAVYGILEGKVKVDDIPSLIER
;
A
#
# COMPACT_ATOMS: atom_id res chain seq x y z
N MET A 1 36.29 6.89 0.82
CA MET A 1 36.63 5.51 0.43
C MET A 1 35.38 4.87 -0.14
N ALA A 2 35.32 4.64 -1.45
CA ALA A 2 34.21 3.92 -2.07
C ALA A 2 34.20 2.49 -1.53
N ARG A 3 33.08 2.03 -0.96
CA ARG A 3 32.94 0.63 -0.56
C ARG A 3 32.87 -0.19 -1.85
N LEU A 4 33.83 -1.07 -2.08
CA LEU A 4 33.73 -2.05 -3.16
C LEU A 4 32.52 -2.95 -2.88
N SER A 5 31.42 -2.73 -3.60
CA SER A 5 30.26 -3.62 -3.53
C SER A 5 30.68 -4.99 -4.07
N PRO A 6 30.42 -6.09 -3.34
CA PRO A 6 30.73 -7.44 -3.83
C PRO A 6 29.82 -7.87 -5.00
N TYR A 7 28.78 -7.07 -5.30
CA TYR A 7 27.77 -7.37 -6.31
C TYR A 7 28.05 -6.64 -7.62
N THR A 8 27.96 -7.34 -8.75
CA THR A 8 28.25 -6.79 -10.08
C THR A 8 27.03 -6.12 -10.73
N LYS A 9 25.82 -6.34 -10.21
CA LYS A 9 24.58 -5.69 -10.64
C LYS A 9 23.98 -4.85 -9.52
N LYS A 10 23.14 -3.89 -9.90
CA LYS A 10 22.40 -3.01 -9.00
C LYS A 10 20.92 -3.15 -9.27
N HIS A 11 20.09 -2.91 -8.26
CA HIS A 11 18.66 -2.99 -8.39
C HIS A 11 18.09 -1.79 -9.16
N LYS A 12 17.41 -2.06 -10.26
CA LYS A 12 16.49 -1.11 -10.88
C LYS A 12 15.14 -1.15 -10.17
N VAL A 13 14.62 0.02 -9.83
CA VAL A 13 13.38 0.21 -9.05
C VAL A 13 12.33 0.90 -9.91
N THR A 14 11.12 0.34 -9.93
CA THR A 14 9.94 0.98 -10.53
C THR A 14 8.82 1.10 -9.51
N VAL A 15 8.23 2.29 -9.42
CA VAL A 15 6.97 2.49 -8.72
C VAL A 15 5.82 2.37 -9.73
N VAL A 16 5.00 1.34 -9.56
CA VAL A 16 3.79 1.13 -10.35
C VAL A 16 2.68 1.91 -9.68
N GLY A 17 2.52 3.17 -10.11
CA GLY A 17 1.52 4.10 -9.62
C GLY A 17 2.08 5.49 -9.35
N SER A 18 1.47 6.50 -9.96
CA SER A 18 1.83 7.91 -9.80
C SER A 18 0.87 8.70 -8.91
N GLY A 19 -0.25 8.09 -8.53
CA GLY A 19 -1.31 8.70 -7.75
C GLY A 19 -2.64 7.94 -7.84
N ASN A 20 -3.75 8.67 -7.81
CA ASN A 20 -5.09 8.08 -7.94
C ASN A 20 -5.32 7.77 -9.43
N CYS A 21 -5.27 6.49 -9.81
CA CYS A 21 -5.65 6.06 -11.16
C CYS A 21 -7.15 6.32 -11.37
N VAL A 22 -7.50 7.00 -12.47
CA VAL A 22 -8.89 7.22 -12.88
C VAL A 22 -9.21 6.26 -14.02
N TYR A 23 -10.28 5.49 -13.87
CA TYR A 23 -11.02 4.94 -15.01
C TYR A 23 -12.43 5.54 -14.93
N GLN A 24 -12.95 6.06 -16.05
CA GLN A 24 -14.26 6.72 -16.23
C GLN A 24 -14.41 8.23 -15.89
N GLY A 25 -13.38 9.07 -16.09
CA GLY A 25 -13.59 10.51 -16.35
C GLY A 25 -14.27 11.34 -15.25
N LEU A 26 -14.37 10.84 -14.01
CA LEU A 26 -15.12 11.47 -12.92
C LEU A 26 -14.30 11.51 -11.62
N VAL A 27 -13.17 12.22 -11.62
CA VAL A 27 -12.59 12.74 -10.37
C VAL A 27 -11.99 14.12 -10.63
N ARG A 28 -12.59 15.15 -10.04
CA ARG A 28 -12.00 16.50 -9.98
C ARG A 28 -11.18 16.62 -8.69
N GLY A 29 -10.05 17.31 -8.77
CA GLY A 29 -9.01 17.35 -7.73
C GLY A 29 -9.53 17.49 -6.29
N GLY A 30 -9.09 16.56 -5.44
CA GLY A 30 -9.18 16.61 -3.98
C GLY A 30 -7.85 16.12 -3.41
N SER A 31 -7.33 16.83 -2.41
CA SER A 31 -5.91 16.91 -2.03
C SER A 31 -5.22 15.64 -1.50
N ASP A 32 -5.93 14.63 -0.98
CA ASP A 32 -5.29 13.64 -0.09
C ASP A 32 -5.45 12.17 -0.50
N GLY A 33 -5.88 11.91 -1.74
CA GLY A 33 -5.99 10.54 -2.29
C GLY A 33 -5.00 10.21 -3.41
N GLY A 34 -4.57 11.21 -4.17
CA GLY A 34 -3.68 11.03 -5.33
C GLY A 34 -2.20 11.28 -5.05
N ASP A 35 -1.87 11.77 -3.87
CA ASP A 35 -0.53 12.13 -3.42
C ASP A 35 0.36 10.92 -3.10
N ARG A 36 -0.22 9.78 -2.67
CA ARG A 36 0.54 8.61 -2.19
C ARG A 36 1.55 8.06 -3.21
N GLY A 37 1.15 7.86 -4.46
CA GLY A 37 2.02 7.34 -5.53
C GLY A 37 3.28 8.20 -5.68
N SER A 38 3.08 9.48 -5.96
CA SER A 38 4.15 10.47 -6.11
C SER A 38 5.00 10.66 -4.84
N SER A 39 4.38 10.61 -3.65
CA SER A 39 5.11 10.77 -2.37
C SER A 39 6.06 9.60 -2.10
N ILE A 40 5.61 8.37 -2.33
CA ILE A 40 6.46 7.17 -2.22
C ILE A 40 7.55 7.21 -3.30
N SER A 41 7.23 7.58 -4.53
CA SER A 41 8.20 7.71 -5.62
C SER A 41 9.30 8.72 -5.31
N LYS A 42 8.95 9.89 -4.76
CA LYS A 42 9.91 10.90 -4.29
C LYS A 42 10.88 10.31 -3.28
N MET A 43 10.35 9.66 -2.25
CA MET A 43 11.15 9.09 -1.16
C MET A 43 12.06 7.95 -1.65
N VAL A 44 11.53 7.06 -2.49
CA VAL A 44 12.30 5.97 -3.11
C VAL A 44 13.42 6.54 -3.98
N ALA A 45 13.13 7.56 -4.79
CA ALA A 45 14.15 8.20 -5.63
C ALA A 45 15.26 8.90 -4.83
N GLU A 46 14.93 9.56 -3.71
CA GLU A 46 15.94 10.12 -2.78
C GLU A 46 16.86 9.03 -2.21
N ASN A 47 16.31 7.90 -1.78
CA ASN A 47 17.10 6.80 -1.21
C ASN A 47 17.92 6.07 -2.26
N VAL A 48 17.39 5.89 -3.47
CA VAL A 48 18.13 5.35 -4.62
C VAL A 48 19.33 6.23 -4.94
N ALA A 49 19.15 7.56 -4.99
CA ALA A 49 20.23 8.51 -5.22
C ALA A 49 21.29 8.48 -4.09
N ALA A 50 20.86 8.27 -2.84
CA ALA A 50 21.76 8.20 -1.68
C ALA A 50 22.55 6.87 -1.59
N ASN A 51 22.13 5.82 -2.31
CA ASN A 51 22.71 4.47 -2.22
C ASN A 51 23.15 3.93 -3.60
N PRO A 52 24.10 4.59 -4.28
CA PRO A 52 24.51 4.23 -5.63
C PRO A 52 25.18 2.86 -5.73
N ASP A 53 25.61 2.26 -4.62
CA ASP A 53 26.21 0.91 -4.60
C ASP A 53 25.15 -0.20 -4.71
N LEU A 54 23.89 0.10 -4.38
CA LEU A 54 22.78 -0.86 -4.36
C LEU A 54 21.82 -0.69 -5.54
N PHE A 55 21.65 0.53 -6.02
CA PHE A 55 20.58 0.87 -6.98
C PHE A 55 21.12 1.48 -8.27
N GLU A 56 20.41 1.21 -9.37
CA GLU A 56 20.55 2.02 -10.58
C GLU A 56 20.04 3.44 -10.31
N PRO A 57 20.65 4.48 -10.90
CA PRO A 57 20.39 5.86 -10.51
C PRO A 57 18.96 6.31 -10.79
N VAL A 58 18.32 5.78 -11.83
CA VAL A 58 16.99 6.21 -12.29
C VAL A 58 15.90 5.35 -11.66
N VAL A 59 14.87 6.00 -11.11
CA VAL A 59 13.63 5.36 -10.67
C VAL A 59 12.54 5.66 -11.69
N ASN A 60 11.90 4.62 -12.21
CA ASN A 60 10.72 4.80 -13.06
C ASN A 60 9.46 4.91 -12.18
N MET A 61 8.56 5.81 -12.54
CA MET A 61 7.22 5.90 -12.00
C MET A 61 6.21 5.75 -13.14
N TRP A 62 5.43 4.67 -13.11
CA TRP A 62 4.35 4.52 -14.08
C TRP A 62 3.26 5.56 -13.82
N VAL A 63 2.95 6.36 -14.85
CA VAL A 63 1.89 7.36 -14.86
C VAL A 63 0.81 6.91 -15.83
N TYR A 64 -0.44 6.81 -15.37
CA TYR A 64 -1.55 6.68 -16.32
C TYR A 64 -1.66 7.98 -17.11
N GLU A 65 -1.52 7.91 -18.44
CA GLU A 65 -1.40 9.13 -19.25
C GLU A 65 -2.70 9.92 -19.26
N GLU A 66 -2.57 11.21 -18.99
CA GLU A 66 -3.68 12.16 -18.96
C GLU A 66 -3.27 13.45 -19.65
N GLN A 67 -4.24 14.06 -20.31
CA GLN A 67 -4.08 15.35 -20.95
C GLN A 67 -4.51 16.42 -19.94
N ILE A 68 -3.58 17.30 -19.54
CA ILE A 68 -3.79 18.30 -18.49
C ILE A 68 -3.42 19.70 -18.95
N GLU A 69 -4.08 20.69 -18.36
CA GLU A 69 -3.63 22.09 -18.39
C GLU A 69 -2.97 22.42 -17.05
N ILE A 70 -1.86 23.15 -17.08
CA ILE A 70 -1.19 23.58 -15.85
C ILE A 70 -2.16 24.50 -15.08
N PRO A 71 -2.52 24.17 -13.82
CA PRO A 71 -3.47 24.99 -13.07
C PRO A 71 -2.95 26.40 -12.88
N LYS A 72 -3.81 27.43 -13.02
CA LYS A 72 -3.44 28.84 -12.77
C LYS A 72 -2.88 29.13 -11.38
N LYS A 73 -3.15 28.25 -10.42
CA LYS A 73 -2.64 28.30 -9.04
C LYS A 73 -1.28 27.62 -8.88
N SER A 74 -0.78 26.92 -9.89
CA SER A 74 0.53 26.28 -9.87
C SER A 74 1.62 27.35 -9.85
N ARG A 75 2.69 27.11 -9.09
CA ARG A 75 3.89 27.95 -9.11
C ARG A 75 4.60 27.97 -10.47
N HIS A 76 4.27 27.03 -11.35
CA HIS A 76 4.82 26.92 -12.70
C HIS A 76 3.92 27.57 -13.77
N TYR A 77 2.78 28.16 -13.39
CA TYR A 77 1.90 28.81 -14.36
C TYR A 77 2.49 30.14 -14.84
N ASP A 78 2.80 30.20 -16.12
CA ASP A 78 3.23 31.41 -16.82
C ASP A 78 2.45 31.54 -18.14
N PRO A 79 1.57 32.55 -18.29
CA PRO A 79 0.79 32.74 -19.52
C PRO A 79 1.65 33.02 -20.76
N SER A 80 2.93 33.37 -20.61
CA SER A 80 3.86 33.50 -21.73
C SER A 80 4.53 32.17 -22.12
N SER A 81 4.46 31.15 -21.26
CA SER A 81 5.10 29.86 -21.49
C SER A 81 4.27 28.96 -22.42
N PRO A 82 4.86 28.35 -23.45
CA PRO A 82 4.18 27.37 -24.30
C PRO A 82 3.57 26.19 -23.52
N LEU A 83 4.19 25.81 -22.40
CA LEU A 83 3.72 24.74 -21.52
C LEU A 83 2.37 25.05 -20.86
N CYS A 84 2.03 26.32 -20.67
CA CYS A 84 0.79 26.77 -20.02
C CYS A 84 -0.31 27.17 -21.02
N ASN A 85 0.05 27.34 -22.29
CA ASN A 85 -0.85 27.81 -23.36
C ASN A 85 -1.48 26.66 -24.17
N SER A 86 -1.23 25.41 -23.79
CA SER A 86 -1.77 24.24 -24.46
C SER A 86 -1.95 23.08 -23.48
N VAL A 87 -2.77 22.11 -23.87
CA VAL A 87 -2.94 20.85 -23.15
C VAL A 87 -1.66 20.02 -23.32
N GLN A 88 -1.15 19.48 -22.21
CA GLN A 88 0.11 18.73 -22.15
C GLN A 88 -0.13 17.32 -21.61
N SER A 89 0.73 16.38 -22.00
CA SER A 89 0.79 15.05 -21.37
C SER A 89 1.29 15.19 -19.93
N LEU A 90 0.61 14.56 -18.98
CA LEU A 90 0.98 14.62 -17.56
C LEU A 90 2.39 14.07 -17.32
N SER A 91 2.78 13.00 -18.03
CA SER A 91 4.12 12.43 -17.90
C SER A 91 5.22 13.42 -18.32
N ASP A 92 5.02 14.15 -19.42
CA ASP A 92 5.95 15.18 -19.91
C ASP A 92 6.05 16.36 -18.94
N VAL A 93 4.91 16.81 -18.40
CA VAL A 93 4.88 17.89 -17.38
C VAL A 93 5.67 17.48 -16.15
N ILE A 94 5.50 16.25 -15.66
CA ILE A 94 6.25 15.74 -14.50
C ILE A 94 7.75 15.70 -14.81
N ASN A 95 8.15 15.20 -15.98
CA ASN A 95 9.56 15.07 -16.34
C ASN A 95 10.25 16.43 -16.59
N GLN A 96 9.52 17.45 -17.04
CA GLN A 96 10.09 18.78 -17.29
C GLN A 96 10.10 19.67 -16.04
N LEU A 97 9.04 19.63 -15.24
CA LEU A 97 8.88 20.50 -14.07
C LEU A 97 9.34 19.85 -12.77
N HIS A 98 9.59 18.53 -12.78
CA HIS A 98 9.82 17.72 -11.59
C HIS A 98 8.73 17.93 -10.54
N GLU A 99 7.47 17.99 -10.97
CA GLU A 99 6.31 18.17 -10.09
C GLU A 99 5.08 17.47 -10.69
N ASN A 100 4.36 16.70 -9.87
CA ASN A 100 3.04 16.20 -10.24
C ASN A 100 1.98 17.25 -9.90
N VAL A 101 1.82 18.23 -10.81
CA VAL A 101 0.96 19.42 -10.61
C VAL A 101 -0.51 19.10 -10.34
N LYS A 102 -0.97 17.89 -10.70
CA LYS A 102 -2.35 17.44 -10.51
C LYS A 102 -2.54 16.74 -9.17
N TYR A 103 -1.64 15.83 -8.81
CA TYR A 103 -1.83 14.90 -7.70
C TYR A 103 -0.96 15.18 -6.48
N LEU A 104 0.13 15.92 -6.64
CA LEU A 104 1.02 16.33 -5.56
C LEU A 104 1.57 17.75 -5.84
N PRO A 105 0.71 18.78 -5.88
CA PRO A 105 1.11 20.14 -6.23
C PRO A 105 2.04 20.76 -5.17
N ASN A 106 2.94 21.63 -5.62
CA ASN A 106 3.94 22.34 -4.83
C ASN A 106 5.00 21.46 -4.14
N ILE A 107 5.17 20.23 -4.60
CA ILE A 107 6.23 19.34 -4.12
C ILE A 107 7.19 19.05 -5.28
N THR A 108 8.46 19.41 -5.07
CA THR A 108 9.53 19.11 -6.02
C THR A 108 9.93 17.64 -5.88
N LEU A 109 9.89 16.94 -7.01
CA LEU A 109 10.32 15.55 -7.16
C LEU A 109 11.82 15.49 -7.51
N PRO A 110 12.54 14.41 -7.16
CA PRO A 110 13.96 14.29 -7.49
C PRO A 110 14.21 14.16 -8.99
N ASP A 111 15.35 14.69 -9.47
CA ASP A 111 15.71 14.68 -10.91
C ASP A 111 15.89 13.27 -11.49
N ASN A 112 16.18 12.29 -10.61
CA ASN A 112 16.35 10.89 -10.99
C ASN A 112 15.03 10.10 -11.03
N LEU A 113 13.89 10.74 -10.74
CA LEU A 113 12.56 10.14 -10.87
C LEU A 113 11.99 10.44 -12.26
N ARG A 114 11.69 9.41 -13.04
CA ARG A 114 11.14 9.54 -14.41
C ARG A 114 9.70 9.04 -14.49
N ALA A 115 8.80 9.93 -14.89
CA ALA A 115 7.44 9.57 -15.26
C ALA A 115 7.44 8.82 -16.60
N ASN A 116 6.80 7.66 -16.63
CA ASN A 116 6.70 6.82 -17.82
C ASN A 116 5.24 6.42 -18.07
N PRO A 117 4.65 6.76 -19.24
CA PRO A 117 3.26 6.43 -19.53
C PRO A 117 3.04 4.97 -19.94
N SER A 118 4.07 4.31 -20.45
CA SER A 118 3.99 2.90 -20.84
C SER A 118 4.23 2.01 -19.63
N LEU A 119 3.19 1.26 -19.25
CA LEU A 119 3.25 0.33 -18.13
C LEU A 119 4.36 -0.72 -18.35
N GLU A 120 4.43 -1.31 -19.54
CA GLU A 120 5.42 -2.35 -19.88
C GLU A 120 6.85 -1.80 -19.90
N ASP A 121 7.05 -0.62 -20.50
CA ASP A 121 8.37 0.01 -20.54
C ASP A 121 8.85 0.43 -19.14
N SER A 122 7.92 0.90 -18.30
CA SER A 122 8.25 1.36 -16.95
C SER A 122 8.84 0.25 -16.07
N VAL A 123 8.39 -1.00 -16.24
CA VAL A 123 8.82 -2.17 -15.44
C VAL A 123 9.94 -2.97 -16.10
N LYS A 124 10.31 -2.64 -17.33
CA LYS A 124 11.31 -3.37 -18.10
C LYS A 124 12.63 -3.42 -17.34
N ASP A 125 13.17 -4.62 -17.16
CA ASP A 125 14.41 -4.90 -16.43
C ASP A 125 14.40 -4.48 -14.94
N SER A 126 13.23 -4.12 -14.39
CA SER A 126 13.11 -3.72 -13.00
C SER A 126 13.08 -4.93 -12.08
N SER A 127 14.10 -5.03 -11.23
CA SER A 127 14.22 -6.08 -10.22
C SER A 127 13.36 -5.83 -8.97
N ILE A 128 13.00 -4.57 -8.71
CA ILE A 128 12.16 -4.17 -7.58
C ILE A 128 10.95 -3.41 -8.11
N LEU A 129 9.74 -3.85 -7.72
CA LEU A 129 8.47 -3.24 -8.10
C LEU A 129 7.72 -2.77 -6.84
N VAL A 130 7.39 -1.49 -6.77
CA VAL A 130 6.60 -0.91 -5.68
C VAL A 130 5.20 -0.61 -6.20
N PHE A 131 4.19 -1.35 -5.73
CA PHE A 131 2.81 -1.20 -6.18
C PHE A 131 2.07 -0.21 -5.29
N ASN A 132 1.66 0.92 -5.84
CA ASN A 132 0.94 1.95 -5.08
C ASN A 132 -0.23 2.49 -5.89
N LEU A 133 -1.27 1.66 -6.00
CA LEU A 133 -2.46 1.91 -6.80
C LEU A 133 -3.72 1.75 -5.93
N PRO A 134 -4.84 2.38 -6.31
CA PRO A 134 -6.14 2.00 -5.79
C PRO A 134 -6.41 0.51 -6.07
N HIS A 135 -6.96 -0.21 -5.09
CA HIS A 135 -7.05 -1.67 -5.16
C HIS A 135 -7.86 -2.18 -6.36
N GLN A 136 -8.86 -1.42 -6.82
CA GLN A 136 -9.74 -1.81 -7.93
C GLN A 136 -8.99 -2.01 -9.25
N PHE A 137 -7.78 -1.45 -9.38
CA PHE A 137 -6.98 -1.55 -10.60
C PHE A 137 -5.94 -2.66 -10.56
N ILE A 138 -5.65 -3.25 -9.40
CA ILE A 138 -4.49 -4.11 -9.23
C ILE A 138 -4.55 -5.35 -10.12
N VAL A 139 -5.71 -6.00 -10.21
CA VAL A 139 -5.90 -7.21 -11.01
C VAL A 139 -5.67 -6.91 -12.49
N GLY A 140 -6.29 -5.85 -13.02
CA GLY A 140 -6.12 -5.44 -14.41
C GLY A 140 -4.69 -5.01 -14.76
N ILE A 141 -3.98 -4.37 -13.82
CA ILE A 141 -2.57 -4.01 -14.00
C ILE A 141 -1.67 -5.25 -13.97
N CYS A 142 -1.91 -6.19 -13.05
CA CYS A 142 -1.14 -7.42 -13.01
C CYS A 142 -1.31 -8.25 -14.29
N GLN A 143 -2.51 -8.30 -14.87
CA GLN A 143 -2.76 -8.97 -16.15
C GLN A 143 -1.93 -8.37 -17.30
N LYS A 144 -1.80 -7.04 -17.36
CA LYS A 144 -0.97 -6.36 -18.37
C LYS A 144 0.53 -6.59 -18.15
N LEU A 145 0.96 -6.64 -16.90
CA LEU A 145 2.36 -6.87 -16.52
C LEU A 145 2.80 -8.32 -16.69
N LYS A 146 1.87 -9.27 -16.80
CA LYS A 146 2.17 -10.70 -16.92
C LYS A 146 3.01 -10.97 -18.16
N GLY A 147 4.21 -11.52 -17.95
CA GLY A 147 5.17 -11.81 -19.01
C GLY A 147 6.09 -10.64 -19.39
N HIS A 148 5.89 -9.45 -18.83
CA HIS A 148 6.67 -8.24 -19.11
C HIS A 148 7.63 -7.85 -17.96
N ILE A 149 7.61 -8.58 -16.85
CA ILE A 149 8.48 -8.35 -15.69
C ILE A 149 9.62 -9.37 -15.63
N LEU A 150 10.70 -9.01 -14.92
CA LEU A 150 11.73 -9.99 -14.59
C LEU A 150 11.14 -11.09 -13.70
N PRO A 151 11.39 -12.38 -14.00
CA PRO A 151 10.73 -13.48 -13.30
C PRO A 151 11.28 -13.71 -11.88
N TYR A 152 12.38 -13.03 -11.53
CA TYR A 152 12.97 -12.98 -10.19
C TYR A 152 12.77 -11.61 -9.52
N ALA A 153 11.92 -10.74 -10.07
CA ALA A 153 11.62 -9.46 -9.43
C ALA A 153 11.02 -9.67 -8.02
N ARG A 154 11.12 -8.64 -7.18
CA ARG A 154 10.50 -8.60 -5.85
C ARG A 154 9.57 -7.40 -5.75
N GLY A 155 8.44 -7.60 -5.10
CA GLY A 155 7.37 -6.63 -4.96
C GLY A 155 7.26 -6.07 -3.54
N ILE A 156 6.78 -4.83 -3.42
CA ILE A 156 6.21 -4.27 -2.18
C ILE A 156 4.87 -3.65 -2.52
N SER A 157 3.80 -4.11 -1.87
CA SER A 157 2.46 -3.52 -2.00
C SER A 157 2.25 -2.43 -0.96
N CYS A 158 1.98 -1.21 -1.41
CA CYS A 158 1.51 -0.09 -0.58
C CYS A 158 -0.03 0.01 -0.55
N ILE A 159 -0.73 -1.00 -1.07
CA ILE A 159 -2.18 -1.01 -1.23
C ILE A 159 -2.81 -1.39 0.12
N LYS A 160 -3.62 -0.49 0.68
CA LYS A 160 -4.38 -0.72 1.91
C LYS A 160 -5.75 -1.34 1.56
N GLY A 161 -6.03 -2.51 2.10
CA GLY A 161 -7.27 -3.26 1.85
C GLY A 161 -7.01 -4.76 1.80
N VAL A 162 -8.08 -5.54 1.71
CA VAL A 162 -8.04 -6.98 1.45
C VAL A 162 -8.97 -7.29 0.27
N SER A 163 -8.71 -8.38 -0.43
CA SER A 163 -9.65 -8.89 -1.42
C SER A 163 -10.45 -10.03 -0.81
N VAL A 164 -11.77 -9.90 -0.81
CA VAL A 164 -12.66 -10.97 -0.33
C VAL A 164 -13.23 -11.70 -1.54
N THR A 165 -13.06 -13.01 -1.58
CA THR A 165 -13.65 -13.89 -2.59
C THR A 165 -14.49 -14.97 -1.92
N ASP A 166 -15.17 -15.78 -2.74
CA ASP A 166 -15.90 -16.94 -2.24
C ASP A 166 -15.01 -17.96 -1.52
N GLU A 167 -13.72 -17.98 -1.84
CA GLU A 167 -12.73 -18.92 -1.32
C GLU A 167 -12.09 -18.45 0.00
N GLY A 168 -12.19 -17.16 0.33
CA GLY A 168 -11.66 -16.60 1.56
C GLY A 168 -11.23 -15.13 1.44
N VAL A 169 -10.38 -14.70 2.36
CA VAL A 169 -9.78 -13.36 2.36
C VAL A 169 -8.35 -13.50 1.84
N SER A 170 -8.00 -12.76 0.80
CA SER A 170 -6.66 -12.70 0.21
C SER A 170 -6.05 -11.31 0.40
N LEU A 171 -4.74 -11.27 0.63
CA LEU A 171 -4.01 -10.01 0.72
C LEU A 171 -3.63 -9.52 -0.68
N PHE A 172 -3.57 -8.20 -0.90
CA PHE A 172 -3.15 -7.68 -2.22
C PHE A 172 -1.71 -8.04 -2.58
N SER A 173 -0.82 -8.20 -1.59
CA SER A 173 0.52 -8.74 -1.80
C SER A 173 0.48 -10.15 -2.43
N GLU A 174 -0.41 -11.01 -1.97
CA GLU A 174 -0.60 -12.36 -2.52
C GLU A 174 -1.24 -12.35 -3.89
N VAL A 175 -2.24 -11.48 -4.10
CA VAL A 175 -2.87 -11.32 -5.41
C VAL A 175 -1.80 -10.93 -6.43
N ILE A 176 -0.97 -9.93 -6.12
CA ILE A 176 0.16 -9.53 -6.97
C ILE A 176 1.11 -10.71 -7.20
N GLY A 177 1.50 -11.42 -6.13
CA GLY A 177 2.41 -12.55 -6.25
C GLY A 177 1.87 -13.70 -7.11
N ARG A 178 0.57 -13.99 -6.99
CA ARG A 178 -0.14 -15.02 -7.77
C ARG A 178 -0.24 -14.67 -9.24
N GLU A 179 -0.61 -13.43 -9.55
CA GLU A 179 -0.78 -13.01 -10.94
C GLU A 179 0.57 -12.89 -11.68
N LEU A 180 1.60 -12.42 -10.99
CA LEU A 180 2.89 -12.07 -11.58
C LEU A 180 3.99 -13.13 -11.40
N GLY A 181 3.82 -14.08 -10.49
CA GLY A 181 4.83 -15.11 -10.24
C GLY A 181 6.03 -14.62 -9.39
N ILE A 182 5.86 -13.56 -8.61
CA ILE A 182 6.93 -12.94 -7.81
C ILE A 182 6.58 -12.91 -6.32
N TYR A 183 7.58 -12.74 -5.46
CA TYR A 183 7.34 -12.51 -4.04
C TYR A 183 6.99 -11.04 -3.81
N CYS A 184 5.99 -10.76 -2.98
CA CYS A 184 5.54 -9.40 -2.68
C CYS A 184 5.32 -9.21 -1.18
N GLY A 185 6.01 -8.23 -0.60
CA GLY A 185 5.76 -7.75 0.77
C GLY A 185 4.64 -6.71 0.83
N ALA A 186 4.46 -6.09 2.00
CA ALA A 186 3.44 -5.07 2.22
C ALA A 186 3.98 -3.87 3.02
N LEU A 187 3.48 -2.67 2.73
CA LEU A 187 3.78 -1.43 3.45
C LEU A 187 2.47 -0.83 3.98
N SER A 188 2.41 -0.60 5.29
CA SER A 188 1.30 0.09 5.94
C SER A 188 1.78 0.85 7.19
N GLY A 189 1.03 1.87 7.63
CA GLY A 189 1.47 2.76 8.69
C GLY A 189 0.66 4.04 8.78
N ALA A 190 0.85 4.79 9.86
CA ALA A 190 0.29 6.12 10.09
C ALA A 190 1.01 7.17 9.22
N ASN A 191 0.69 7.19 7.92
CA ASN A 191 1.51 7.86 6.92
C ASN A 191 0.67 8.64 5.89
N ILE A 192 0.15 9.80 6.29
CA ILE A 192 -0.58 10.71 5.39
C ILE A 192 0.37 11.21 4.32
N ALA A 193 0.04 11.02 3.04
CA ALA A 193 1.00 11.25 1.96
C ALA A 193 1.42 12.71 1.81
N SER A 194 0.50 13.66 1.94
CA SER A 194 0.81 15.08 1.90
C SER A 194 1.77 15.50 3.01
N GLU A 195 1.80 14.82 4.16
CA GLU A 195 2.77 15.04 5.24
C GLU A 195 4.14 14.44 4.91
N ILE A 196 4.17 13.21 4.40
CA ILE A 196 5.41 12.54 3.94
C ILE A 196 6.08 13.38 2.85
N ALA A 197 5.31 13.88 1.89
CA ALA A 197 5.80 14.69 0.77
C ALA A 197 6.47 15.99 1.25
N LYS A 198 5.91 16.61 2.31
CA LYS A 198 6.44 17.80 2.97
C LYS A 198 7.63 17.51 3.90
N GLY A 199 8.00 16.24 4.08
CA GLY A 199 9.08 15.85 4.99
C GLY A 199 8.71 16.01 6.46
N LEU A 200 7.40 15.94 6.79
CA LEU A 200 6.96 15.90 8.18
C LEU A 200 7.21 14.51 8.76
N TYR A 201 7.56 14.49 10.04
CA TYR A 201 7.89 13.25 10.75
C TYR A 201 6.71 12.27 10.76
N SER A 202 6.95 11.05 10.32
CA SER A 202 6.00 9.94 10.37
C SER A 202 6.74 8.60 10.43
N GLU A 203 5.98 7.53 10.70
CA GLU A 203 6.51 6.18 10.79
C GLU A 203 5.66 5.20 9.97
N THR A 204 6.29 4.15 9.47
CA THR A 204 5.61 3.06 8.78
C THR A 204 6.20 1.71 9.16
N THR A 205 5.40 0.68 8.97
CA THR A 205 5.83 -0.71 9.03
C THR A 205 5.86 -1.30 7.62
N ILE A 206 6.95 -1.98 7.28
CA ILE A 206 7.06 -2.77 6.05
C ILE A 206 7.20 -4.23 6.45
N ALA A 207 6.30 -5.07 5.98
CA ALA A 207 6.46 -6.50 6.09
C ALA A 207 7.14 -7.07 4.85
N TYR A 208 8.21 -7.81 5.05
CA TYR A 208 8.92 -8.52 4.02
C TYR A 208 9.60 -9.74 4.64
N ASP A 209 9.09 -10.94 4.39
CA ASP A 209 9.72 -12.18 4.83
C ASP A 209 10.54 -12.78 3.67
N PRO A 210 11.87 -12.60 3.65
CA PRO A 210 12.67 -12.96 2.48
C PRO A 210 12.49 -14.42 2.09
N PRO A 211 12.16 -14.73 0.82
CA PRO A 211 12.06 -16.11 0.37
C PRO A 211 13.37 -16.86 0.66
N HIS A 212 13.29 -18.04 1.31
CA HIS A 212 14.49 -18.81 1.69
C HIS A 212 15.45 -19.12 0.53
N LEU A 213 14.91 -19.16 -0.70
CA LEU A 213 15.67 -19.34 -1.94
C LEU A 213 16.62 -18.17 -2.26
N ASP A 214 16.35 -16.97 -1.75
CA ASP A 214 17.23 -15.79 -1.90
C ASP A 214 18.41 -15.83 -0.92
N SER A 215 18.30 -16.55 0.19
CA SER A 215 19.38 -16.71 1.18
C SER A 215 20.43 -17.77 0.78
N LYS A 216 20.19 -18.55 -0.27
CA LYS A 216 21.04 -19.70 -0.68
C LYS A 216 21.83 -19.48 -1.99
N ALA A 217 21.95 -18.24 -2.47
CA ALA A 217 22.89 -17.94 -3.54
C ALA A 217 24.33 -18.23 -3.05
N PRO A 218 25.15 -18.98 -3.81
CA PRO A 218 26.44 -19.47 -3.33
C PRO A 218 27.35 -18.29 -3.00
N THR A 219 27.88 -18.31 -1.78
CA THR A 219 29.00 -17.46 -1.37
C THR A 219 30.11 -17.60 -2.42
N PRO A 220 30.73 -16.51 -2.91
CA PRO A 220 31.82 -16.62 -3.89
C PRO A 220 32.95 -17.46 -3.29
N GLN A 221 33.13 -18.67 -3.81
CA GLN A 221 34.16 -19.61 -3.40
C GLN A 221 35.54 -19.11 -3.88
N ASN A 222 36.23 -18.35 -3.04
CA ASN A 222 37.68 -18.47 -2.95
C ASN A 222 37.96 -19.42 -1.79
N MET A 223 38.11 -20.72 -2.08
CA MET A 223 38.88 -21.75 -1.34
C MET A 223 38.36 -23.16 -1.71
N SER A 224 39.19 -23.88 -2.49
CA SER A 224 39.32 -25.35 -2.70
C SER A 224 38.10 -26.26 -2.97
N PRO A 225 38.20 -27.24 -3.90
CA PRO A 225 37.07 -28.02 -4.37
C PRO A 225 36.82 -29.22 -3.47
N VAL A 226 35.67 -29.27 -2.80
CA VAL A 226 35.09 -30.54 -2.35
C VAL A 226 33.63 -30.56 -2.79
N SER A 227 33.31 -31.67 -3.46
CA SER A 227 32.12 -31.91 -4.26
C SER A 227 30.80 -31.53 -3.58
N SER A 228 30.03 -30.68 -4.24
CA SER A 228 28.58 -30.90 -4.38
C SER A 228 28.19 -30.36 -5.74
N MET A 229 28.23 -31.21 -6.77
CA MET A 229 27.54 -30.89 -8.02
C MET A 229 26.05 -30.88 -7.70
N VAL A 230 25.50 -29.69 -7.43
CA VAL A 230 24.05 -29.51 -7.40
C VAL A 230 23.60 -29.57 -8.85
N ASN A 231 22.88 -30.63 -9.19
CA ASN A 231 22.28 -30.82 -10.50
C ASN A 231 21.32 -29.65 -10.73
N VAL A 232 21.46 -28.92 -11.86
CA VAL A 232 20.61 -27.76 -12.18
C VAL A 232 19.14 -28.17 -12.37
N ASN A 233 18.87 -29.47 -12.55
CA ASN A 233 17.54 -30.06 -12.59
C ASN A 233 16.97 -30.39 -11.20
N ASP A 234 17.78 -30.36 -10.14
CA ASP A 234 17.37 -30.53 -8.73
C ASP A 234 17.15 -29.16 -8.06
N ILE A 235 16.55 -28.19 -8.79
CA ILE A 235 15.95 -27.01 -8.17
C ILE A 235 14.77 -27.55 -7.36
N VAL A 236 15.05 -27.96 -6.13
CA VAL A 236 14.08 -28.32 -5.11
C VAL A 236 12.96 -27.30 -5.19
N HIS A 237 11.75 -27.78 -5.51
CA HIS A 237 10.54 -26.97 -5.53
C HIS A 237 10.29 -26.44 -4.11
N PHE A 238 10.92 -25.33 -3.76
CA PHE A 238 10.78 -24.71 -2.45
C PHE A 238 9.42 -24.02 -2.40
N GLN A 239 8.48 -24.68 -1.72
CA GLN A 239 7.15 -24.16 -1.46
C GLN A 239 7.26 -23.09 -0.37
N HIS A 240 6.89 -21.85 -0.67
CA HIS A 240 6.68 -20.82 0.36
C HIS A 240 5.24 -20.90 0.86
N ARG A 241 4.98 -20.52 2.10
CA ARG A 241 3.59 -20.45 2.60
C ARG A 241 2.98 -19.12 2.18
N ASP A 242 1.70 -19.16 1.82
CA ASP A 242 0.86 -17.96 1.74
C ASP A 242 0.41 -17.54 3.15
N SER A 243 -0.29 -16.43 3.26
CA SER A 243 -0.76 -15.87 4.53
C SER A 243 -1.86 -16.69 5.20
N SER A 244 -2.49 -17.64 4.49
CA SER A 244 -3.37 -18.64 5.12
C SER A 244 -2.58 -19.76 5.82
N GLY A 245 -1.26 -19.80 5.64
CA GLY A 245 -0.38 -20.89 6.08
C GLY A 245 -0.31 -22.05 5.08
N SER A 246 -1.06 -21.99 3.98
CA SER A 246 -1.05 -23.01 2.92
C SER A 246 0.19 -22.87 2.05
N TYR A 247 0.63 -23.96 1.41
CA TYR A 247 1.69 -23.86 0.42
C TYR A 247 1.22 -23.04 -0.78
N SER A 248 1.91 -21.93 -1.02
CA SER A 248 1.64 -21.04 -2.13
C SER A 248 1.83 -21.80 -3.45
N LYS A 249 0.84 -21.64 -4.33
CA LYS A 249 0.89 -22.16 -5.70
C LYS A 249 1.89 -21.39 -6.59
N VAL A 250 2.44 -20.28 -6.09
CA VAL A 250 3.35 -19.41 -6.82
C VAL A 250 4.74 -20.04 -6.90
N LYS A 251 5.24 -20.22 -8.12
CA LYS A 251 6.60 -20.72 -8.37
C LYS A 251 7.56 -19.54 -8.49
N LEU A 252 8.26 -19.26 -7.39
CA LEU A 252 9.26 -18.18 -7.34
C LEU A 252 10.56 -18.59 -8.05
N ARG A 253 11.24 -17.61 -8.64
CA ARG A 253 12.62 -17.78 -9.14
C ARG A 253 13.62 -17.10 -8.21
N PRO A 254 14.81 -17.71 -7.99
CA PRO A 254 15.85 -17.11 -7.16
C PRO A 254 16.37 -15.81 -7.75
N LEU A 255 16.65 -14.87 -6.86
CA LEU A 255 17.39 -13.67 -7.22
C LEU A 255 18.81 -14.07 -7.68
N PRO A 256 19.31 -13.58 -8.84
CA PRO A 256 20.66 -13.89 -9.28
C PRO A 256 21.71 -13.38 -8.27
N ALA A 257 22.79 -14.16 -8.07
CA ALA A 257 23.84 -13.86 -7.09
C ALA A 257 24.61 -12.56 -7.39
N GLU A 258 24.49 -12.03 -8.62
CA GLU A 258 25.07 -10.75 -9.00
C GLU A 258 24.38 -9.55 -8.36
N TYR A 259 23.15 -9.71 -7.84
CA TYR A 259 22.41 -8.64 -7.17
C TYR A 259 22.64 -8.68 -5.65
N PRO A 260 22.62 -7.53 -4.98
CA PRO A 260 22.47 -7.48 -3.53
C PRO A 260 21.25 -8.30 -3.05
N PRO A 261 21.30 -8.96 -1.88
CA PRO A 261 20.14 -9.65 -1.35
C PRO A 261 19.04 -8.63 -0.99
N VAL A 262 17.79 -9.00 -1.27
CA VAL A 262 16.62 -8.23 -0.83
C VAL A 262 16.22 -8.75 0.55
N ASP A 263 16.81 -8.17 1.59
CA ASP A 263 16.53 -8.49 2.99
C ASP A 263 15.92 -7.29 3.75
N HIS A 264 15.73 -7.41 5.07
CA HIS A 264 15.18 -6.32 5.88
C HIS A 264 16.04 -5.05 5.84
N VAL A 265 17.36 -5.20 5.73
CA VAL A 265 18.28 -4.05 5.67
C VAL A 265 18.11 -3.35 4.32
N PHE A 266 18.05 -4.11 3.22
CA PHE A 266 17.77 -3.57 1.90
C PHE A 266 16.43 -2.84 1.84
N ILE A 267 15.36 -3.46 2.34
CA ILE A 267 14.02 -2.86 2.37
C ILE A 267 14.02 -1.60 3.23
N LYS A 268 14.67 -1.62 4.40
CA LYS A 268 14.81 -0.42 5.22
C LYS A 268 15.55 0.68 4.48
N THR A 269 16.67 0.37 3.81
CA THR A 269 17.44 1.34 3.02
C THR A 269 16.62 1.97 1.89
N LEU A 270 15.75 1.19 1.24
CA LEU A 270 14.92 1.69 0.14
C LEU A 270 13.88 2.74 0.57
N PHE A 271 13.29 2.59 1.77
CA PHE A 271 12.17 3.43 2.21
C PHE A 271 12.49 4.39 3.35
N HIS A 272 13.52 4.14 4.17
CA HIS A 272 13.77 4.92 5.38
C HIS A 272 14.31 6.33 5.09
N ARG A 273 13.79 7.34 5.78
CA ARG A 273 14.30 8.72 5.78
C ARG A 273 14.29 9.29 7.20
N PRO A 274 15.05 10.37 7.48
CA PRO A 274 14.97 11.05 8.79
C PRO A 274 13.56 11.53 9.17
N TYR A 275 12.70 11.81 8.19
CA TYR A 275 11.30 12.19 8.40
C TYR A 275 10.32 11.01 8.22
N PHE A 276 10.79 9.84 7.80
CA PHE A 276 9.96 8.68 7.51
C PHE A 276 10.61 7.42 8.07
N HIS A 277 10.32 7.13 9.33
CA HIS A 277 10.91 6.01 10.04
C HIS A 277 10.28 4.68 9.59
N VAL A 278 11.12 3.67 9.38
CA VAL A 278 10.70 2.38 8.84
C VAL A 278 11.12 1.30 9.81
N ARG A 279 10.13 0.53 10.30
CA ARG A 279 10.34 -0.76 10.97
C ARG A 279 10.01 -1.87 9.98
N VAL A 280 10.93 -2.82 9.82
CA VAL A 280 10.74 -3.97 8.91
C VAL A 280 10.46 -5.22 9.74
N VAL A 281 9.39 -5.93 9.38
CA VAL A 281 8.90 -7.14 10.08
C VAL A 281 8.69 -8.27 9.09
N HIS A 282 8.53 -9.51 9.58
CA HIS A 282 8.20 -10.66 8.74
C HIS A 282 6.68 -10.80 8.47
N ASP A 283 5.84 -10.21 9.32
CA ASP A 283 4.39 -10.45 9.32
C ASP A 283 3.63 -9.66 8.22
N VAL A 284 3.61 -10.22 7.01
CA VAL A 284 2.89 -9.66 5.84
C VAL A 284 1.38 -9.62 6.08
N ALA A 285 0.84 -10.61 6.78
CA ALA A 285 -0.59 -10.67 7.10
C ALA A 285 -1.00 -9.53 8.03
N GLY A 286 -0.32 -9.38 9.16
CA GLY A 286 -0.61 -8.35 10.17
C GLY A 286 -0.48 -6.94 9.61
N VAL A 287 0.58 -6.65 8.84
CA VAL A 287 0.77 -5.32 8.22
C VAL A 287 -0.35 -5.01 7.21
N SER A 288 -0.74 -5.99 6.39
CA SER A 288 -1.79 -5.81 5.38
C SER A 288 -3.17 -5.64 6.02
N LEU A 289 -3.51 -6.48 7.00
CA LEU A 289 -4.78 -6.45 7.73
C LEU A 289 -4.92 -5.17 8.55
N GLY A 290 -3.85 -4.70 9.21
CA GLY A 290 -3.85 -3.46 9.97
C GLY A 290 -4.27 -2.26 9.11
N GLY A 291 -3.75 -2.17 7.88
CA GLY A 291 -4.11 -1.11 6.93
C GLY A 291 -5.54 -1.20 6.38
N ALA A 292 -6.10 -2.42 6.29
CA ALA A 292 -7.44 -2.67 5.76
C ALA A 292 -8.54 -2.44 6.80
N LEU A 293 -8.47 -3.16 7.92
CA LEU A 293 -9.54 -3.25 8.91
C LEU A 293 -9.72 -1.96 9.72
N LYS A 294 -8.66 -1.17 9.90
CA LYS A 294 -8.74 0.12 10.60
C LYS A 294 -9.79 1.07 10.01
N ASN A 295 -10.07 0.96 8.70
CA ASN A 295 -10.96 1.88 8.02
C ASN A 295 -12.42 1.66 8.44
N ILE A 296 -12.77 0.42 8.82
CA ILE A 296 -14.07 0.07 9.39
C ILE A 296 -14.21 0.73 10.76
N VAL A 297 -13.17 0.63 11.60
CA VAL A 297 -13.14 1.28 12.92
C VAL A 297 -13.17 2.80 12.82
N ALA A 298 -12.50 3.37 11.82
CA ALA A 298 -12.53 4.81 11.55
C ALA A 298 -13.95 5.31 11.23
N LEU A 299 -14.76 4.54 10.48
CA LEU A 299 -16.18 4.85 10.27
C LEU A 299 -16.93 4.84 11.60
N ALA A 300 -16.75 3.81 12.43
CA ALA A 300 -17.39 3.72 13.74
C ALA A 300 -17.09 4.94 14.62
N THR A 301 -15.82 5.34 14.72
CA THR A 301 -15.44 6.54 15.48
C THR A 301 -16.00 7.84 14.88
N GLY A 302 -16.17 7.89 13.56
CA GLY A 302 -16.82 9.03 12.91
C GLY A 302 -18.29 9.12 13.30
N PHE A 303 -19.00 7.99 13.34
CA PHE A 303 -20.40 7.96 13.80
C PHE A 303 -20.54 8.44 15.26
N VAL A 304 -19.65 7.99 16.15
CA VAL A 304 -19.58 8.42 17.55
C VAL A 304 -19.35 9.93 17.67
N ASP A 305 -18.39 10.47 16.92
CA ASP A 305 -18.10 11.92 16.94
C ASP A 305 -19.26 12.73 16.36
N GLY A 306 -19.92 12.23 15.30
CA GLY A 306 -21.09 12.88 14.71
C GLY A 306 -22.31 12.90 15.63
N LYS A 307 -22.42 11.94 16.56
CA LYS A 307 -23.43 11.95 17.62
C LYS A 307 -23.04 12.79 18.84
N GLY A 308 -21.79 13.24 18.94
CA GLY A 308 -21.30 14.02 20.07
C GLY A 308 -21.18 13.23 21.38
N TRP A 309 -20.89 11.92 21.33
CA TRP A 309 -20.76 11.09 22.54
C TRP A 309 -19.47 11.31 23.34
N GLY A 310 -18.51 12.05 22.76
CA GLY A 310 -17.27 12.44 23.42
C GLY A 310 -16.14 11.41 23.39
N ASP A 311 -14.98 11.82 23.89
CA ASP A 311 -13.72 11.09 23.72
C ASP A 311 -13.69 9.72 24.41
N ASN A 312 -14.40 9.55 25.52
CA ASN A 312 -14.48 8.26 26.23
C ASN A 312 -15.17 7.19 25.37
N ALA A 313 -16.28 7.55 24.71
CA ALA A 313 -16.97 6.64 23.79
C ALA A 313 -16.11 6.32 22.58
N LYS A 314 -15.44 7.35 22.02
CA LYS A 314 -14.49 7.18 20.91
C LYS A 314 -13.36 6.22 21.27
N ALA A 315 -12.73 6.39 22.43
CA ALA A 315 -11.67 5.51 22.91
C ALA A 315 -12.16 4.06 23.12
N ALA A 316 -13.37 3.87 23.64
CA ALA A 316 -13.97 2.54 23.79
C ALA A 316 -14.16 1.84 22.44
N ILE A 317 -14.66 2.55 21.42
CA ILE A 317 -14.79 2.03 20.05
C ILE A 317 -13.44 1.69 19.43
N MET A 318 -12.44 2.56 19.59
CA MET A 318 -11.08 2.29 19.08
C MET A 318 -10.50 1.02 19.72
N ARG A 319 -10.68 0.84 21.03
CA ARG A 319 -10.24 -0.37 21.75
C ARG A 319 -10.95 -1.61 21.26
N VAL A 320 -12.29 -1.60 21.15
CA VAL A 320 -13.07 -2.74 20.63
C VAL A 320 -12.64 -3.07 19.21
N GLY A 321 -12.52 -2.06 18.34
CA GLY A 321 -12.07 -2.23 16.97
C GLY A 321 -10.68 -2.82 16.86
N LEU A 322 -9.72 -2.38 17.67
CA LEU A 322 -8.38 -2.97 17.72
C LEU A 322 -8.41 -4.45 18.11
N LEU A 323 -9.25 -4.83 19.07
CA LEU A 323 -9.39 -6.23 19.47
C LEU A 323 -10.05 -7.08 18.38
N GLU A 324 -11.05 -6.55 17.66
CA GLU A 324 -11.63 -7.22 16.50
C GLU A 324 -10.62 -7.37 15.37
N MET A 325 -9.75 -6.39 15.13
CA MET A 325 -8.64 -6.50 14.16
C MET A 325 -7.70 -7.65 14.53
N VAL A 326 -7.26 -7.72 15.79
CA VAL A 326 -6.40 -8.80 16.31
C VAL A 326 -7.11 -10.15 16.19
N LYS A 327 -8.38 -10.21 16.58
CA LYS A 327 -9.19 -11.43 16.52
C LYS A 327 -9.35 -11.91 15.08
N PHE A 328 -9.59 -11.00 14.14
CA PHE A 328 -9.73 -11.31 12.72
C PHE A 328 -8.44 -11.91 12.18
N GLY A 329 -7.30 -11.27 12.45
CA GLY A 329 -5.99 -11.80 12.09
C GLY A 329 -5.78 -13.21 12.63
N LYS A 330 -5.94 -13.41 13.95
CA LYS A 330 -5.77 -14.73 14.58
C LYS A 330 -6.68 -15.81 14.00
N LYS A 331 -7.94 -15.45 13.72
CA LYS A 331 -8.95 -16.41 13.25
C LYS A 331 -8.68 -16.87 11.82
N PHE A 332 -8.30 -15.96 10.93
CA PHE A 332 -8.21 -16.24 9.49
C PHE A 332 -6.78 -16.37 8.95
N PHE A 333 -5.78 -15.89 9.69
CA PHE A 333 -4.36 -15.88 9.30
C PHE A 333 -3.46 -16.42 10.43
N GLY A 334 -4.02 -17.22 11.34
CA GLY A 334 -3.38 -17.65 12.60
C GLY A 334 -2.03 -18.36 12.45
N GLU A 335 -1.76 -18.97 11.30
CA GLU A 335 -0.49 -19.65 11.00
C GLU A 335 0.66 -18.68 10.73
N THR A 336 0.39 -17.47 10.24
CA THR A 336 1.43 -16.50 9.83
C THR A 336 1.36 -15.18 10.56
N VAL A 337 0.20 -14.81 11.09
CA VAL A 337 0.00 -13.51 11.73
C VAL A 337 0.68 -13.47 13.10
N ASN A 338 1.32 -12.34 13.40
CA ASN A 338 1.79 -12.02 14.72
C ASN A 338 0.82 -11.00 15.36
N PRO A 339 0.05 -11.37 16.39
CA PRO A 339 -0.88 -10.45 17.05
C PRO A 339 -0.26 -9.13 17.53
N GLN A 340 1.02 -9.18 17.91
CA GLN A 340 1.78 -8.01 18.36
C GLN A 340 1.95 -6.97 17.26
N THR A 341 1.91 -7.36 15.98
CA THR A 341 1.92 -6.44 14.83
C THR A 341 0.80 -5.42 14.91
N PHE A 342 -0.38 -5.78 15.43
CA PHE A 342 -1.49 -4.82 15.56
C PHE A 342 -1.28 -3.83 16.71
N THR A 343 -0.52 -4.18 17.75
CA THR A 343 -0.39 -3.40 18.98
C THR A 343 0.94 -2.66 19.12
N GLU A 344 2.00 -3.13 18.46
CA GLU A 344 3.35 -2.58 18.59
C GLU A 344 3.83 -1.83 17.34
N GLU A 345 3.22 -2.09 16.18
CA GLU A 345 3.67 -1.56 14.90
C GLU A 345 2.82 -0.38 14.43
N SER A 346 3.43 0.51 13.63
CA SER A 346 2.74 1.67 13.05
C SER A 346 1.53 1.26 12.20
N CYS A 347 1.61 0.13 11.47
CA CYS A 347 0.49 -0.37 10.65
C CYS A 347 -0.76 -0.77 11.44
N GLY A 348 -0.62 -1.01 12.75
CA GLY A 348 -1.71 -1.38 13.64
C GLY A 348 -2.24 -0.17 14.41
N VAL A 349 -1.81 -0.04 15.66
CA VAL A 349 -2.34 0.94 16.62
C VAL A 349 -2.15 2.39 16.15
N ALA A 350 -1.01 2.75 15.59
CA ALA A 350 -0.76 4.14 15.17
C ALA A 350 -1.64 4.53 13.96
N ASP A 351 -1.71 3.66 12.94
CA ASP A 351 -2.53 3.92 11.75
C ASP A 351 -4.03 3.93 12.11
N LEU A 352 -4.45 3.10 13.08
CA LEU A 352 -5.80 3.14 13.64
C LEU A 352 -6.08 4.50 14.31
N ILE A 353 -5.21 4.95 15.21
CA ILE A 353 -5.38 6.22 15.95
C ILE A 353 -5.49 7.40 14.99
N THR A 354 -4.56 7.55 14.05
CA THR A 354 -4.60 8.68 13.12
C THR A 354 -5.86 8.67 12.25
N SER A 355 -6.30 7.46 11.83
CA SER A 355 -7.49 7.31 10.99
C SER A 355 -8.78 7.65 11.73
N CYS A 356 -8.88 7.27 13.00
CA CYS A 356 -10.02 7.58 13.86
C CYS A 356 -10.08 9.06 14.29
N ASN A 357 -8.99 9.82 14.14
CA ASN A 357 -8.96 11.24 14.53
C ASN A 357 -9.10 12.22 13.37
N GLY A 358 -8.66 11.86 12.16
CA GLY A 358 -8.72 12.78 11.02
C GLY A 358 -8.77 12.12 9.65
N GLY A 359 -8.95 10.80 9.57
CA GLY A 359 -9.04 10.09 8.30
C GLY A 359 -10.31 10.43 7.51
N ARG A 360 -10.26 10.25 6.19
CA ARG A 360 -11.42 10.47 5.29
C ARG A 360 -12.65 9.64 5.70
N ASN A 361 -12.44 8.37 6.09
CA ASN A 361 -13.52 7.51 6.59
C ASN A 361 -14.19 8.11 7.84
N HIS A 362 -13.39 8.55 8.82
CA HIS A 362 -13.88 9.20 10.04
C HIS A 362 -14.65 10.48 9.71
N ARG A 363 -14.05 11.39 8.92
CA ARG A 363 -14.68 12.67 8.55
C ARG A 363 -16.02 12.47 7.83
N CYS A 364 -16.09 11.58 6.84
CA CYS A 364 -17.31 11.34 6.10
C CYS A 364 -18.39 10.69 6.96
N ALA A 365 -18.03 9.72 7.82
CA ALA A 365 -18.97 9.11 8.77
C ALA A 365 -19.52 10.13 9.78
N LYS A 366 -18.67 11.04 10.28
CA LYS A 366 -19.08 12.14 11.16
C LYS A 366 -20.09 13.06 10.48
N LEU A 367 -19.75 13.55 9.29
CA LEU A 367 -20.62 14.45 8.51
C LEU A 367 -21.94 13.78 8.11
N ALA A 368 -21.94 12.46 7.86
CA ALA A 368 -23.15 11.71 7.54
C ALA A 368 -24.16 11.78 8.70
N VAL A 369 -23.70 11.58 9.93
CA VAL A 369 -24.54 11.69 11.12
C VAL A 369 -24.97 13.14 11.37
N GLU A 370 -24.06 14.10 11.29
CA GLU A 370 -24.37 15.52 11.54
C GLU A 370 -25.38 16.09 10.55
N ARG A 371 -25.37 15.61 9.30
CA ARG A 371 -26.24 16.07 8.22
C ARG A 371 -27.49 15.21 8.03
N GLY A 372 -27.59 14.07 8.73
CA GLY A 372 -28.68 13.11 8.53
C GLY A 372 -28.68 12.47 7.13
N LEU A 373 -27.49 12.27 6.55
CA LEU A 373 -27.29 11.68 5.21
C LEU A 373 -26.61 10.32 5.32
N THR A 374 -26.62 9.57 4.22
CA THR A 374 -25.78 8.36 4.09
C THR A 374 -24.31 8.73 3.89
N VAL A 375 -23.41 7.81 4.22
CA VAL A 375 -21.96 8.00 4.00
C VAL A 375 -21.66 8.15 2.51
N GLU A 376 -22.39 7.44 1.64
CA GLU A 376 -22.30 7.50 0.19
C GLU A 376 -22.71 8.88 -0.38
N GLU A 377 -23.72 9.52 0.20
CA GLU A 377 -24.11 10.88 -0.20
C GLU A 377 -23.06 11.92 0.22
N VAL A 378 -22.50 11.76 1.42
CA VAL A 378 -21.39 12.61 1.88
C VAL A 378 -20.13 12.39 1.03
N GLU A 379 -19.80 11.15 0.68
CA GLU A 379 -18.68 10.82 -0.21
C GLU A 379 -18.76 11.57 -1.53
N LYS A 380 -19.94 11.57 -2.17
CA LYS A 380 -20.17 12.27 -3.46
C LYS A 380 -19.94 13.77 -3.36
N THR A 381 -20.26 14.38 -2.22
CA THR A 381 -20.19 15.84 -2.01
C THR A 381 -18.83 16.31 -1.49
N GLU A 382 -18.19 15.54 -0.60
CA GLU A 382 -16.96 15.94 0.09
C GLU A 382 -15.67 15.46 -0.60
N LEU A 383 -15.73 14.34 -1.35
CA LEU A 383 -14.54 13.69 -1.88
C LEU A 383 -14.35 13.85 -3.40
N ASN A 384 -15.15 14.69 -4.05
CA ASN A 384 -15.03 15.06 -5.47
C ASN A 384 -14.85 13.85 -6.43
N GLY A 385 -15.48 12.72 -6.12
CA GLY A 385 -15.42 11.48 -6.90
C GLY A 385 -14.45 10.41 -6.39
N GLN A 386 -13.72 10.63 -5.29
CA GLN A 386 -12.90 9.59 -4.67
C GLN A 386 -13.75 8.67 -3.79
N MET A 387 -13.59 7.36 -3.95
CA MET A 387 -14.33 6.38 -3.14
C MET A 387 -13.69 6.13 -1.77
N LEU A 388 -14.54 5.98 -0.74
CA LEU A 388 -14.10 5.57 0.58
C LEU A 388 -13.76 4.09 0.61
N GLN A 389 -12.56 3.78 1.09
CA GLN A 389 -12.09 2.40 1.23
C GLN A 389 -12.78 1.67 2.39
N GLY A 390 -13.21 2.40 3.43
CA GLY A 390 -13.83 1.82 4.62
C GLY A 390 -15.21 1.24 4.35
N THR A 391 -16.02 1.88 3.51
CA THR A 391 -17.37 1.39 3.16
C THR A 391 -17.29 0.08 2.37
N LEU A 392 -16.37 0.00 1.41
CA LEU A 392 -16.06 -1.24 0.68
C LEU A 392 -15.55 -2.33 1.63
N SER A 393 -14.53 -2.01 2.44
CA SER A 393 -13.95 -2.97 3.39
C SER A 393 -15.00 -3.52 4.35
N ALA A 394 -15.91 -2.67 4.86
CA ALA A 394 -16.99 -3.09 5.75
C ALA A 394 -17.95 -4.08 5.06
N ARG A 395 -18.34 -3.82 3.80
CA ARG A 395 -19.20 -4.71 3.02
C ARG A 395 -18.53 -6.05 2.73
N GLU A 396 -17.27 -6.03 2.30
CA GLU A 396 -16.50 -7.21 1.98
C GLU A 396 -16.26 -8.09 3.22
N VAL A 397 -15.80 -7.48 4.31
CA VAL A 397 -15.57 -8.18 5.58
C VAL A 397 -16.89 -8.73 6.13
N HIS A 398 -17.98 -7.96 6.11
CA HIS A 398 -19.28 -8.46 6.57
C HIS A 398 -19.77 -9.63 5.71
N ALA A 399 -19.69 -9.53 4.38
CA ALA A 399 -20.10 -10.61 3.48
C ALA A 399 -19.34 -11.91 3.78
N PHE A 400 -18.03 -11.79 4.05
CA PHE A 400 -17.21 -12.92 4.48
C PHE A 400 -17.64 -13.47 5.84
N LEU A 401 -17.77 -12.63 6.86
CA LEU A 401 -18.16 -13.05 8.22
C LEU A 401 -19.53 -13.73 8.23
N LYS A 402 -20.50 -13.19 7.48
CA LYS A 402 -21.83 -13.79 7.31
C LYS A 402 -21.75 -15.18 6.72
N LYS A 403 -20.93 -15.38 5.67
CA LYS A 403 -20.73 -16.70 5.06
C LYS A 403 -20.13 -17.71 6.03
N GLN A 404 -19.26 -17.26 6.93
CA GLN A 404 -18.66 -18.09 7.98
C GLN A 404 -19.57 -18.30 9.20
N GLY A 405 -20.72 -17.61 9.28
CA GLY A 405 -21.57 -17.62 10.48
C GLY A 405 -20.93 -16.96 11.70
N LEU A 406 -20.05 -15.97 11.47
CA LEU A 406 -19.23 -15.32 12.49
C LEU A 406 -19.60 -13.84 12.73
N GLU A 407 -20.75 -13.37 12.24
CA GLU A 407 -21.23 -11.99 12.46
C GLU A 407 -21.25 -11.62 13.95
N ASP A 408 -21.63 -12.57 14.80
CA ASP A 408 -21.69 -12.44 16.26
C ASP A 408 -20.31 -12.37 16.94
N GLU A 409 -19.26 -12.86 16.28
CA GLU A 409 -17.90 -12.82 16.82
C GLU A 409 -17.21 -11.47 16.60
N PHE A 410 -17.76 -10.62 15.71
CA PHE A 410 -17.22 -9.31 15.30
C PHE A 410 -18.33 -8.22 15.34
N PRO A 411 -18.91 -7.95 16.52
CA PRO A 411 -20.09 -7.10 16.65
C PRO A 411 -19.89 -5.66 16.15
N LEU A 412 -18.71 -5.07 16.33
CA LEU A 412 -18.44 -3.71 15.86
C LEU A 412 -18.35 -3.65 14.33
N PHE A 413 -17.63 -4.58 13.68
CA PHE A 413 -17.60 -4.65 12.22
C PHE A 413 -18.99 -4.88 11.64
N THR A 414 -19.78 -5.76 12.27
CA THR A 414 -21.16 -6.04 11.87
C THR A 414 -22.07 -4.82 12.07
N ALA A 415 -21.93 -4.09 13.18
CA ALA A 415 -22.69 -2.87 13.45
C ALA A 415 -22.39 -1.77 12.42
N VAL A 416 -21.11 -1.56 12.07
CA VAL A 416 -20.72 -0.57 11.05
C VAL A 416 -21.37 -0.88 9.71
N TYR A 417 -21.33 -2.14 9.26
CA TYR A 417 -22.06 -2.56 8.05
C TYR A 417 -23.57 -2.31 8.19
N GLY A 418 -24.18 -2.69 9.31
CA GLY A 418 -25.61 -2.47 9.57
C GLY A 418 -26.02 -1.01 9.47
N ILE A 419 -25.18 -0.08 9.94
CA ILE A 419 -25.40 1.37 9.84
C ILE A 419 -25.29 1.85 8.39
N LEU A 420 -24.26 1.41 7.66
CA LEU A 420 -24.08 1.77 6.24
C LEU A 420 -25.27 1.32 5.37
N GLU A 421 -25.88 0.18 5.70
CA GLU A 421 -27.03 -0.36 4.97
C GLU A 421 -28.39 0.12 5.53
N GLY A 422 -28.40 1.02 6.51
CA GLY A 422 -29.61 1.57 7.12
C GLY A 422 -30.44 0.56 7.94
N LYS A 423 -29.85 -0.58 8.33
CA LYS A 423 -30.50 -1.65 9.11
C LYS A 423 -30.39 -1.43 10.62
N VAL A 424 -29.39 -0.68 11.05
CA VAL A 424 -29.04 -0.42 12.45
C VAL A 424 -28.83 1.08 12.63
N LYS A 425 -29.21 1.64 13.78
CA LYS A 425 -28.93 3.04 14.12
C LYS A 425 -27.60 3.14 14.85
N VAL A 426 -26.95 4.30 14.73
CA VAL A 426 -25.72 4.59 15.49
C VAL A 426 -25.94 4.41 17.00
N ASP A 427 -27.13 4.78 17.51
CA ASP A 427 -27.48 4.66 18.93
C ASP A 427 -27.52 3.21 19.45
N ASP A 428 -27.59 2.22 18.56
CA ASP A 428 -27.61 0.80 18.92
C ASP A 428 -26.20 0.24 19.16
N ILE A 429 -25.12 0.97 18.77
CA ILE A 429 -23.74 0.49 18.88
C ILE A 429 -23.40 -0.04 20.29
N PRO A 430 -23.67 0.67 21.40
CA PRO A 430 -23.29 0.21 22.74
C PRO A 430 -23.89 -1.16 23.07
N SER A 431 -25.17 -1.36 22.79
CA SER A 431 -25.87 -2.63 23.04
C SER A 431 -25.39 -3.76 22.12
N LEU A 432 -24.99 -3.43 20.89
CA LEU A 432 -24.50 -4.43 19.93
C LEU A 432 -23.11 -4.96 20.30
N ILE A 433 -22.25 -4.11 20.87
CA ILE A 433 -20.88 -4.46 21.25
C ILE A 433 -20.73 -4.86 22.73
N GLU A 434 -21.81 -4.80 23.51
CA GLU A 434 -21.87 -5.25 24.90
C GLU A 434 -21.79 -6.78 24.95
N ARG A 435 -20.57 -7.33 25.03
CA ARG A 435 -20.30 -8.77 25.18
C ARG A 435 -19.07 -9.02 26.03
#